data_AF-A0A5C8BH07-F1
#
_entry.id   AF-A0A5C8BH07-F1
#
_cell.length_a   1.000
_cell.length_b   1.000
_cell.length_c   1.000
_cell.angle_alpha   90.00
_cell.angle_beta   90.00
_cell.angle_gamma   90.00
#
_symmetry.space_group_name_H-M   'P 1'
#
loop_
_entity.id
_entity.type
_entity.pdbx_description
1 polymer ?
#
loop_
_entity_poly.entity_id
_entity_poly.type
_entity_poly.pdbx_seq_one_letter_code
_entity_poly.pdbx_strand_id
1 'polypeptide(L)'
;MQKIKILLVLLACGSMVVLLDSCNGGTGTSAVIPEPTIEPSPQPTPSPSPSPTNLLENYVNLLTYQPLKYPQLQDENLTQLQLSMTLTHVLAINSILVNYYSDSSCTNLMSGENISGSASLQPGSYITNSASNLSLCTAYSYNGMNGCVYAYNNTHSMKFIITDSLGQIISSTCLTNPQWFGERLGYYNLSSNWSRNCTTNYNCGFSQNYTMQLN
;
A
#
# COMPACT_ATOMS: atom_id res chain seq x y z
N MET A 1 26.34 -14.23 -38.13
CA MET A 1 27.56 -13.97 -37.33
C MET A 1 27.83 -12.47 -37.33
N GLN A 2 27.55 -11.78 -36.22
CA GLN A 2 27.85 -10.37 -36.06
C GLN A 2 28.37 -10.18 -34.63
N LYS A 3 29.60 -9.65 -34.53
CA LYS A 3 30.45 -9.74 -33.34
C LYS A 3 30.03 -8.71 -32.28
N ILE A 4 29.69 -9.23 -31.10
CA ILE A 4 29.55 -8.50 -29.83
C ILE A 4 30.92 -7.97 -29.41
N LYS A 5 31.04 -6.67 -29.13
CA LYS A 5 32.18 -6.07 -28.44
C LYS A 5 31.73 -5.66 -27.04
N ILE A 6 32.10 -6.47 -26.05
CA ILE A 6 31.96 -6.15 -24.63
C ILE A 6 33.17 -5.31 -24.22
N LEU A 7 32.94 -4.10 -23.74
CA LEU A 7 33.95 -3.23 -23.14
C LEU A 7 33.85 -3.38 -21.61
N LEU A 8 34.84 -4.06 -21.03
CA LEU A 8 35.03 -4.18 -19.58
C LEU A 8 35.80 -2.94 -19.09
N VAL A 9 35.19 -2.18 -18.17
CA VAL A 9 35.86 -1.10 -17.43
C VAL A 9 36.14 -1.60 -16.03
N LEU A 10 37.42 -1.90 -15.75
CA LEU A 10 37.95 -2.16 -14.41
C LEU A 10 38.30 -0.83 -13.76
N LEU A 11 37.58 -0.46 -12.70
CA LEU A 11 38.01 0.59 -11.77
C LEU A 11 38.70 -0.06 -10.57
N ALA A 12 40.02 0.14 -10.48
CA ALA A 12 40.82 -0.13 -9.30
C ALA A 12 41.57 1.15 -8.93
N CYS A 13 41.25 1.71 -7.77
CA CYS A 13 41.98 2.76 -7.04
C CYS A 13 41.42 2.71 -5.62
N GLY A 14 42.15 2.58 -4.52
CA GLY A 14 43.58 2.70 -4.27
C GLY A 14 43.67 3.05 -2.79
N SER A 15 44.09 2.11 -1.94
CA SER A 15 44.22 2.31 -0.50
C SER A 15 45.51 3.09 -0.22
N MET A 16 45.40 4.37 0.17
CA MET A 16 46.53 5.12 0.73
C MET A 16 46.63 4.88 2.23
N VAL A 17 47.72 4.23 2.65
CA VAL A 17 48.22 4.22 4.02
C VAL A 17 49.24 5.34 4.12
N VAL A 18 49.00 6.34 4.96
CA VAL A 18 49.97 7.40 5.26
C VAL A 18 50.58 7.09 6.62
N LEU A 19 51.84 6.64 6.61
CA LEU A 19 52.75 6.65 7.75
C LEU A 19 53.50 7.99 7.74
N LEU A 20 53.36 8.77 8.81
CA LEU A 20 54.22 9.92 9.08
C LEU A 20 55.13 9.58 10.25
N ASP A 21 56.41 9.45 9.94
CA ASP A 21 57.51 9.33 10.89
C ASP A 21 57.82 10.67 11.60
N SER A 22 58.44 10.48 12.75
CA SER A 22 58.84 11.42 13.80
C SER A 22 59.77 12.56 13.36
N CYS A 23 59.62 13.73 14.00
CA CYS A 23 60.67 14.72 14.18
C CYS A 23 60.70 15.18 15.64
N ASN A 24 61.75 14.77 16.36
CA ASN A 24 62.10 15.20 17.71
C ASN A 24 62.97 16.46 17.63
N GLY A 25 62.74 17.43 18.53
CA GLY A 25 63.70 18.51 18.78
C GLY A 25 63.13 19.66 19.61
N GLY A 26 63.68 19.87 20.80
CA GLY A 26 63.59 21.17 21.50
C GLY A 26 63.38 21.09 23.01
N THR A 27 64.47 21.17 23.76
CA THR A 27 64.56 21.35 25.22
C THR A 27 64.05 22.73 25.67
N GLY A 28 63.26 22.77 26.75
CA GLY A 28 62.89 24.01 27.46
C GLY A 28 62.18 23.73 28.79
N THR A 29 62.60 24.43 29.83
CA THR A 29 62.32 24.26 31.27
C THR A 29 60.88 24.53 31.74
N SER A 30 60.41 23.68 32.68
CA SER A 30 59.45 23.87 33.79
C SER A 30 58.17 24.70 33.61
N ALA A 31 57.02 24.01 33.54
CA ALA A 31 55.78 24.35 34.24
C ALA A 31 54.86 23.12 34.31
N VAL A 32 54.48 22.68 35.52
CA VAL A 32 53.42 21.68 35.71
C VAL A 32 52.09 22.39 35.43
N ILE A 33 51.50 22.14 34.26
CA ILE A 33 50.16 22.60 33.87
C ILE A 33 49.19 21.47 34.25
N PRO A 34 48.10 21.73 35.00
CA PRO A 34 47.09 20.71 35.26
C PRO A 34 46.44 20.27 33.95
N GLU A 35 46.37 18.95 33.75
CA GLU A 35 45.77 18.30 32.59
C GLU A 35 44.28 18.71 32.47
N PRO A 36 43.80 19.16 31.30
CA PRO A 36 42.39 19.47 31.12
C PRO A 36 41.58 18.18 31.10
N THR A 37 40.64 18.05 32.04
CA THR A 37 39.65 16.97 32.04
C THR A 37 38.81 17.07 30.76
N ILE A 38 38.97 16.14 29.83
CA ILE A 38 38.14 16.04 28.62
C ILE A 38 36.75 15.60 29.06
N GLU A 39 35.78 16.52 29.01
CA GLU A 39 34.36 16.21 29.21
C GLU A 39 33.89 15.31 28.05
N PRO A 40 33.18 14.19 28.32
CA PRO A 40 32.73 13.31 27.25
C PRO A 40 31.74 14.06 26.35
N SER A 41 32.06 14.13 25.05
CA SER A 41 31.17 14.67 24.03
C SER A 41 29.78 14.02 24.14
N PRO A 42 28.68 14.80 24.12
CA PRO A 42 27.34 14.23 24.15
C PRO A 42 27.16 13.31 22.94
N GLN A 43 26.89 12.05 23.21
CA GLN A 43 26.55 11.05 22.20
C GLN A 43 25.30 11.56 21.46
N PRO A 44 25.28 11.59 20.11
CA PRO A 44 24.09 12.02 19.37
C PRO A 44 22.94 11.10 19.73
N THR A 45 21.88 11.68 20.28
CA THR A 45 20.62 10.98 20.56
C THR A 45 20.15 10.35 19.24
N PRO A 46 19.85 9.04 19.20
CA PRO A 46 19.33 8.42 18.00
C PRO A 46 18.07 9.20 17.57
N SER A 47 18.10 9.69 16.33
CA SER A 47 16.95 10.31 15.69
C SER A 47 15.75 9.36 15.82
N PRO A 48 14.57 9.84 16.20
CA PRO A 48 13.40 8.98 16.30
C PRO A 48 13.22 8.25 14.97
N SER A 49 13.21 6.91 15.04
CA SER A 49 12.79 6.08 13.93
C SER A 49 11.43 6.58 13.46
N PRO A 50 11.18 6.74 12.14
CA PRO A 50 9.87 7.14 11.66
C PRO A 50 8.82 6.21 12.28
N SER A 51 7.77 6.80 12.87
CA SER A 51 6.62 6.04 13.35
C SER A 51 6.14 5.09 12.26
N PRO A 52 5.70 3.86 12.61
CA PRO A 52 5.14 2.95 11.62
C PRO A 52 4.04 3.68 10.85
N THR A 53 4.21 3.77 9.53
CA THR A 53 3.23 4.37 8.63
C THR A 53 1.87 3.72 8.86
N ASN A 54 0.87 4.50 9.26
CA ASN A 54 -0.49 4.03 9.44
C ASN A 54 -1.11 3.69 8.08
N LEU A 55 -0.94 2.44 7.63
CA LEU A 55 -1.38 1.98 6.31
C LEU A 55 -2.89 2.09 6.14
N LEU A 56 -3.65 1.86 7.22
CA LEU A 56 -5.10 1.96 7.20
C LEU A 56 -5.57 3.39 6.98
N GLU A 57 -5.03 4.35 7.71
CA GLU A 57 -5.36 5.77 7.53
C GLU A 57 -4.98 6.24 6.13
N ASN A 58 -3.81 5.84 5.62
CA ASN A 58 -3.42 6.12 4.25
C ASN A 58 -4.40 5.55 3.22
N TYR A 59 -4.83 4.29 3.39
CA TYR A 59 -5.80 3.67 2.50
C TYR A 59 -7.16 4.38 2.55
N VAL A 60 -7.65 4.72 3.75
CA VAL A 60 -8.89 5.48 3.92
C VAL A 60 -8.79 6.85 3.23
N ASN A 61 -7.64 7.52 3.30
CA ASN A 61 -7.40 8.80 2.62
C ASN A 61 -7.35 8.67 1.08
N LEU A 62 -7.15 7.47 0.54
CA LEU A 62 -7.27 7.22 -0.91
C LEU A 62 -8.74 7.07 -1.35
N LEU A 63 -9.67 6.81 -0.43
CA LEU A 63 -11.09 6.66 -0.76
C LEU A 63 -11.70 8.04 -1.04
N THR A 64 -12.66 8.08 -1.96
CA THR A 64 -13.47 9.26 -2.20
C THR A 64 -14.54 9.35 -1.10
N TYR A 65 -14.47 10.38 -0.27
CA TYR A 65 -15.47 10.63 0.79
C TYR A 65 -16.59 11.56 0.31
N GLN A 66 -17.83 11.16 0.58
CA GLN A 66 -19.03 11.96 0.34
C GLN A 66 -19.91 12.04 1.61
N PRO A 67 -20.22 13.24 2.13
CA PRO A 67 -21.09 13.38 3.31
C PRO A 67 -22.54 12.96 3.03
N LEU A 68 -23.25 12.45 4.04
CA LEU A 68 -24.67 12.02 3.94
C LEU A 68 -25.64 13.08 3.39
N LYS A 69 -25.32 14.37 3.53
CA LYS A 69 -26.18 15.49 3.10
C LYS A 69 -26.14 15.75 1.58
N TYR A 70 -25.18 15.17 0.87
CA TYR A 70 -25.14 15.28 -0.58
C TYR A 70 -25.94 14.12 -1.19
N PRO A 71 -26.74 14.35 -2.25
CA PRO A 71 -27.35 13.26 -3.01
C PRO A 71 -26.23 12.28 -3.35
N GLN A 72 -26.41 10.98 -3.03
CA GLN A 72 -25.49 9.93 -3.46
C GLN A 72 -25.17 10.20 -4.91
N LEU A 73 -23.92 10.52 -5.21
CA LEU A 73 -23.53 10.80 -6.58
C LEU A 73 -23.71 9.47 -7.33
N GLN A 74 -24.86 9.29 -7.98
CA GLN A 74 -24.85 8.71 -9.31
C GLN A 74 -24.16 9.75 -10.17
N ASP A 75 -22.84 9.83 -10.04
CA ASP A 75 -22.04 10.61 -10.95
C ASP A 75 -22.16 9.87 -12.28
N GLU A 76 -23.07 10.37 -13.15
CA GLU A 76 -23.25 9.87 -14.51
C GLU A 76 -21.95 9.97 -15.33
N ASN A 77 -20.90 10.62 -14.80
CA ASN A 77 -19.54 10.65 -15.35
C ASN A 77 -18.55 9.65 -14.72
N LEU A 78 -18.97 8.71 -13.87
CA LEU A 78 -18.08 7.64 -13.44
C LEU A 78 -17.84 6.68 -14.61
N THR A 79 -16.79 6.97 -15.37
CA THR A 79 -16.15 6.11 -16.38
C THR A 79 -15.69 4.74 -15.81
N GLN A 80 -15.90 4.48 -14.52
CA GLN A 80 -15.46 3.31 -13.76
C GLN A 80 -16.45 2.91 -12.66
N LEU A 81 -16.64 1.60 -12.46
CA LEU A 81 -17.57 1.05 -11.48
C LEU A 81 -16.85 0.84 -10.13
N GLN A 82 -17.52 1.07 -9.00
CA GLN A 82 -16.88 1.22 -7.68
C GLN A 82 -17.60 0.46 -6.56
N LEU A 83 -16.90 0.23 -5.45
CA LEU A 83 -17.48 -0.17 -4.16
C LEU A 83 -17.77 1.10 -3.34
N SER A 84 -19.03 1.25 -2.92
CA SER A 84 -19.47 2.30 -1.99
C SER A 84 -19.74 1.71 -0.61
N MET A 85 -19.05 2.22 0.41
CA MET A 85 -19.22 1.84 1.82
C MET A 85 -19.91 2.98 2.57
N THR A 86 -21.10 2.75 3.12
CA THR A 86 -21.88 3.82 3.77
C THR A 86 -22.04 3.60 5.27
N LEU A 87 -21.86 4.66 6.06
CA LEU A 87 -22.04 4.67 7.51
C LEU A 87 -22.90 5.86 7.95
N THR A 88 -23.66 5.66 9.03
CA THR A 88 -24.54 6.68 9.61
C THR A 88 -24.05 7.26 10.93
N HIS A 89 -22.99 6.68 11.50
CA HIS A 89 -22.39 7.08 12.78
C HIS A 89 -20.86 7.04 12.67
N VAL A 90 -20.15 7.71 13.58
CA VAL A 90 -18.68 7.68 13.60
C VAL A 90 -18.20 6.27 13.93
N LEU A 91 -17.29 5.73 13.12
CA LEU A 91 -16.77 4.37 13.26
C LEU A 91 -15.24 4.36 13.36
N ALA A 92 -14.70 3.93 14.49
CA ALA A 92 -13.27 3.71 14.64
C ALA A 92 -12.89 2.28 14.21
N ILE A 93 -11.88 2.14 13.36
CA ILE A 93 -11.47 0.87 12.75
C ILE A 93 -9.98 0.59 12.96
N ASN A 94 -9.65 -0.69 13.10
CA ASN A 94 -8.29 -1.20 13.30
C ASN A 94 -7.71 -1.90 12.06
N SER A 95 -8.58 -2.46 11.22
CA SER A 95 -8.12 -3.09 9.98
C SER A 95 -9.20 -3.18 8.91
N ILE A 96 -8.73 -3.29 7.67
CA ILE A 96 -9.51 -3.77 6.53
C ILE A 96 -8.76 -4.97 5.96
N LEU A 97 -9.36 -6.15 6.05
CA LEU A 97 -8.90 -7.37 5.39
C LEU A 97 -9.67 -7.53 4.08
N VAL A 98 -8.94 -7.58 2.97
CA VAL A 98 -9.51 -7.83 1.64
C VAL A 98 -9.18 -9.26 1.23
N ASN A 99 -10.18 -10.13 1.24
CA ASN A 99 -10.03 -11.54 0.87
C ASN A 99 -10.43 -11.78 -0.58
N TYR A 100 -9.64 -12.61 -1.26
CA TYR A 100 -9.80 -13.00 -2.66
C TYR A 100 -10.07 -14.50 -2.73
N TYR A 101 -11.06 -14.93 -3.52
CA TYR A 101 -11.54 -16.31 -3.59
C TYR A 101 -11.55 -16.86 -5.02
N SER A 102 -11.32 -18.16 -5.17
CA SER A 102 -11.31 -18.84 -6.48
C SER A 102 -12.69 -19.28 -6.97
N ASP A 103 -13.74 -19.03 -6.20
CA ASP A 103 -15.14 -19.28 -6.57
C ASP A 103 -15.98 -18.02 -6.42
N SER A 104 -17.15 -18.00 -7.04
CA SER A 104 -18.08 -16.86 -7.01
C SER A 104 -18.88 -16.73 -5.70
N SER A 105 -18.80 -17.71 -4.79
CA SER A 105 -19.54 -17.77 -3.53
C SER A 105 -18.71 -17.32 -2.32
N CYS A 106 -17.46 -16.89 -2.55
CA CYS A 106 -16.50 -16.50 -1.52
C CYS A 106 -16.28 -17.60 -0.46
N THR A 107 -16.06 -18.84 -0.90
CA THR A 107 -15.88 -20.00 0.00
C THR A 107 -14.42 -20.49 0.04
N ASN A 108 -13.77 -20.58 -1.12
CA ASN A 108 -12.41 -21.07 -1.29
C ASN A 108 -11.43 -19.90 -1.33
N LEU A 109 -10.89 -19.55 -0.16
CA LEU A 109 -9.94 -18.46 0.00
C LEU A 109 -8.64 -18.76 -0.76
N MET A 110 -8.17 -17.79 -1.55
CA MET A 110 -6.88 -17.84 -2.23
C MET A 110 -5.82 -17.06 -1.47
N SER A 111 -6.10 -15.78 -1.20
CA SER A 111 -5.20 -14.85 -0.53
C SER A 111 -6.01 -13.76 0.18
N GLY A 112 -5.36 -13.05 1.10
CA GLY A 112 -5.96 -11.94 1.83
C GLY A 112 -4.92 -10.86 2.12
N GLU A 113 -5.30 -9.62 1.87
CA GLU A 113 -4.48 -8.44 2.13
C GLU A 113 -5.00 -7.71 3.36
N ASN A 114 -4.20 -7.67 4.43
CA ASN A 114 -4.58 -7.02 5.68
C ASN A 114 -3.98 -5.62 5.77
N ILE A 115 -4.83 -4.60 5.69
CA ILE A 115 -4.48 -3.20 5.88
C ILE A 115 -4.72 -2.85 7.34
N SER A 116 -3.68 -2.97 8.16
CA SER A 116 -3.76 -2.71 9.60
C SER A 116 -3.34 -1.28 9.95
N GLY A 117 -3.89 -0.75 11.03
CA GLY A 117 -3.58 0.57 11.55
C GLY A 117 -4.70 1.08 12.44
N SER A 118 -4.94 2.39 12.43
CA SER A 118 -6.06 2.99 13.15
C SER A 118 -6.66 4.11 12.32
N ALA A 119 -7.96 4.08 12.07
CA ALA A 119 -8.65 5.17 11.37
C ALA A 119 -10.01 5.45 12.01
N SER A 120 -10.51 6.68 11.85
CA SER A 120 -11.84 7.08 12.30
C SER A 120 -12.65 7.59 11.11
N LEU A 121 -13.74 6.90 10.81
CA LEU A 121 -14.64 7.22 9.71
C LEU A 121 -15.77 8.12 10.21
N GLN A 122 -16.05 9.20 9.47
CA GLN A 122 -17.16 10.10 9.72
C GLN A 122 -18.41 9.66 8.93
N PRO A 123 -19.64 9.97 9.40
CA PRO A 123 -20.86 9.61 8.70
C PRO A 123 -20.89 10.07 7.23
N GLY A 124 -21.03 9.13 6.30
CA GLY A 124 -20.96 9.39 4.86
C GLY A 124 -20.79 8.13 4.03
N SER A 125 -20.52 8.31 2.74
CA SER A 125 -20.10 7.28 1.80
C SER A 125 -18.60 7.37 1.57
N TYR A 126 -17.90 6.24 1.70
CA TYR A 126 -16.52 6.05 1.30
C TYR A 126 -16.50 5.18 0.05
N ILE A 127 -16.11 5.77 -1.07
CA ILE A 127 -16.22 5.17 -2.39
C ILE A 127 -14.81 4.87 -2.90
N THR A 128 -14.59 3.64 -3.37
CA THR A 128 -13.33 3.29 -4.02
C THR A 128 -13.11 4.11 -5.28
N ASN A 129 -11.86 4.25 -5.69
CA ASN A 129 -11.47 4.89 -6.95
C ASN A 129 -10.20 4.24 -7.52
N SER A 130 -9.66 4.80 -8.60
CA SER A 130 -8.47 4.22 -9.24
C SER A 130 -7.27 4.11 -8.30
N ALA A 131 -7.05 5.11 -7.44
CA ALA A 131 -5.92 5.14 -6.53
C ALA A 131 -6.06 4.12 -5.40
N SER A 132 -7.24 4.04 -4.77
CA SER A 132 -7.50 3.03 -3.74
C SER A 132 -7.42 1.62 -4.29
N ASN A 133 -8.00 1.36 -5.47
CA ASN A 133 -7.99 0.04 -6.08
C ASN A 133 -6.59 -0.36 -6.57
N LEU A 134 -5.81 0.59 -7.10
CA LEU A 134 -4.40 0.36 -7.43
C LEU A 134 -3.58 -0.02 -6.19
N SER A 135 -3.82 0.65 -5.06
CA SER A 135 -3.17 0.33 -3.79
C SER A 135 -3.43 -1.13 -3.38
N LEU A 136 -4.68 -1.58 -3.36
CA LEU A 136 -5.03 -2.99 -3.08
C LEU A 136 -4.36 -3.96 -4.06
N CYS A 137 -4.43 -3.64 -5.35
CA CYS A 137 -3.92 -4.53 -6.37
C CYS A 137 -2.40 -4.65 -6.38
N THR A 138 -1.68 -3.60 -6.00
CA THR A 138 -0.22 -3.65 -5.89
C THR A 138 0.24 -4.44 -4.66
N ALA A 139 -0.59 -4.52 -3.61
CA ALA A 139 -0.34 -5.36 -2.45
C ALA A 139 -0.58 -6.86 -2.75
N TYR A 140 -1.56 -7.18 -3.60
CA TYR A 140 -1.92 -8.56 -3.93
C TYR A 140 -0.74 -9.39 -4.51
N SER A 141 -0.43 -10.49 -3.83
CA SER A 141 0.49 -11.53 -4.29
C SER A 141 -0.07 -12.94 -4.09
N TYR A 142 -0.02 -13.77 -5.14
CA TYR A 142 -0.44 -15.18 -5.07
C TYR A 142 0.34 -16.05 -6.06
N ASN A 143 0.91 -17.16 -5.60
CA ASN A 143 1.70 -18.11 -6.40
C ASN A 143 2.81 -17.46 -7.25
N GLY A 144 3.53 -16.48 -6.69
CA GLY A 144 4.62 -15.77 -7.38
C GLY A 144 4.15 -14.77 -8.44
N MET A 145 2.84 -14.49 -8.50
CA MET A 145 2.24 -13.53 -9.41
C MET A 145 1.59 -12.39 -8.62
N ASN A 146 1.78 -11.16 -9.08
CA ASN A 146 1.32 -9.95 -8.41
C ASN A 146 0.42 -9.14 -9.35
N GLY A 147 -0.48 -8.34 -8.78
CA GLY A 147 -1.19 -7.30 -9.54
C GLY A 147 -2.60 -7.65 -10.00
N CYS A 148 -3.25 -6.61 -10.51
CA CYS A 148 -4.70 -6.51 -10.69
C CYS A 148 -5.28 -7.43 -11.79
N VAL A 149 -4.73 -7.53 -13.03
CA VAL A 149 -5.31 -8.48 -14.02
C VAL A 149 -5.12 -9.92 -13.58
N TYR A 150 -3.98 -10.23 -12.96
CA TYR A 150 -3.75 -11.59 -12.50
C TYR A 150 -4.70 -11.97 -11.35
N ALA A 151 -4.86 -11.06 -10.38
CA ALA A 151 -5.89 -11.16 -9.35
C ALA A 151 -7.26 -11.38 -10.02
N TYR A 152 -7.65 -10.54 -10.98
CA TYR A 152 -8.98 -10.63 -11.58
C TYR A 152 -9.21 -11.80 -12.52
N ASN A 153 -8.17 -12.42 -13.09
CA ASN A 153 -8.31 -13.61 -13.95
C ASN A 153 -8.49 -14.91 -13.15
N ASN A 154 -7.95 -15.02 -11.94
CA ASN A 154 -8.05 -16.23 -11.12
C ASN A 154 -8.96 -16.05 -9.90
N THR A 155 -9.18 -14.80 -9.48
CA THR A 155 -10.09 -14.46 -8.41
C THR A 155 -11.47 -14.29 -8.99
N HIS A 156 -12.41 -15.08 -8.46
CA HIS A 156 -13.78 -15.05 -8.89
C HIS A 156 -14.70 -14.24 -7.98
N SER A 157 -14.29 -14.05 -6.72
CA SER A 157 -14.99 -13.15 -5.81
C SER A 157 -14.09 -12.54 -4.75
N MET A 158 -14.54 -11.46 -4.13
CA MET A 158 -13.80 -10.71 -3.13
C MET A 158 -14.71 -10.34 -1.95
N LYS A 159 -14.15 -10.23 -0.74
CA LYS A 159 -14.84 -9.67 0.43
C LYS A 159 -13.96 -8.66 1.13
N PHE A 160 -14.57 -7.55 1.54
CA PHE A 160 -13.99 -6.61 2.48
C PHE A 160 -14.47 -6.98 3.88
N ILE A 161 -13.54 -7.14 4.82
CA ILE A 161 -13.80 -7.46 6.21
C ILE A 161 -13.16 -6.38 7.06
N ILE A 162 -13.97 -5.51 7.64
CA ILE A 162 -13.53 -4.39 8.46
C ILE A 162 -13.61 -4.81 9.92
N THR A 163 -12.53 -4.59 10.67
CA THR A 163 -12.52 -4.81 12.12
C THR A 163 -12.53 -3.47 12.83
N ASP A 164 -13.53 -3.25 13.68
CA ASP A 164 -13.64 -2.02 14.45
C ASP A 164 -12.61 -1.96 15.60
N SER A 165 -12.55 -0.82 16.29
CA SER A 165 -11.64 -0.62 17.43
C SER A 165 -11.89 -1.56 18.62
N LEU A 166 -13.07 -2.16 18.71
CA LEU A 166 -13.50 -3.11 19.75
C LEU A 166 -13.29 -4.57 19.33
N GLY A 167 -12.86 -4.82 18.10
CA GLY A 167 -12.67 -6.15 17.53
C GLY A 167 -13.92 -6.75 16.87
N GLN A 168 -15.00 -5.99 16.67
CA GLN A 168 -16.17 -6.44 15.95
C GLN A 168 -15.92 -6.45 14.44
N ILE A 169 -16.52 -7.43 13.77
CA ILE A 169 -16.33 -7.65 12.33
C ILE A 169 -17.54 -7.13 11.56
N ILE A 170 -17.27 -6.27 10.58
CA ILE A 170 -18.22 -5.75 9.60
C ILE A 170 -17.77 -6.24 8.23
N SER A 171 -18.50 -7.17 7.61
CA SER A 171 -18.12 -7.77 6.33
C SER A 171 -19.03 -7.30 5.20
N SER A 172 -18.44 -7.10 4.01
CA SER A 172 -19.19 -6.92 2.78
C SER A 172 -19.90 -8.22 2.41
N THR A 173 -20.95 -8.10 1.61
CA THR A 173 -21.45 -9.21 0.81
C THR A 173 -20.33 -9.71 -0.12
N CYS A 174 -20.41 -10.98 -0.52
CA CYS A 174 -19.51 -11.54 -1.52
C CYS A 174 -19.60 -10.70 -2.82
N LEU A 175 -18.52 -10.00 -3.14
CA LEU A 175 -18.43 -9.18 -4.35
C LEU A 175 -18.09 -10.12 -5.50
N THR A 176 -19.07 -10.34 -6.36
CA THR A 176 -19.00 -11.28 -7.47
C THR A 176 -19.62 -10.67 -8.72
N ASN A 177 -19.12 -11.07 -9.88
CA ASN A 177 -19.68 -10.66 -11.16
C ASN A 177 -20.61 -11.77 -11.67
N PRO A 178 -21.94 -11.56 -11.71
CA PRO A 178 -22.89 -12.57 -12.18
C PRO A 178 -23.03 -12.60 -13.71
N GLN A 179 -22.57 -11.57 -14.43
CA GLN A 179 -22.67 -11.50 -15.90
C GLN A 179 -21.69 -12.44 -16.61
N TRP A 180 -20.68 -12.93 -15.88
CA TRP A 180 -19.71 -13.91 -16.33
C TRP A 180 -19.61 -14.97 -15.25
N PHE A 181 -19.43 -16.26 -15.57
CA PHE A 181 -19.31 -17.35 -14.60
C PHE A 181 -18.03 -17.24 -13.75
N GLY A 182 -17.92 -16.21 -12.91
CA GLY A 182 -16.85 -16.01 -11.94
C GLY A 182 -15.65 -15.18 -12.41
N GLU A 183 -15.31 -15.11 -13.69
CA GLU A 183 -13.87 -14.91 -14.01
C GLU A 183 -13.32 -13.47 -14.05
N ARG A 184 -14.07 -12.42 -13.66
CA ARG A 184 -13.66 -11.01 -13.92
C ARG A 184 -14.24 -9.98 -12.93
N LEU A 185 -13.62 -9.81 -11.77
CA LEU A 185 -14.03 -8.80 -10.77
C LEU A 185 -13.64 -7.36 -11.13
N GLY A 186 -12.55 -7.18 -11.87
CA GLY A 186 -12.09 -5.88 -12.34
C GLY A 186 -12.76 -5.43 -13.64
N TYR A 187 -12.48 -4.19 -14.02
CA TYR A 187 -12.96 -3.59 -15.27
C TYR A 187 -12.68 -4.50 -16.48
N TYR A 188 -13.73 -4.72 -17.28
CA TYR A 188 -13.68 -5.49 -18.51
C TYR A 188 -14.40 -4.73 -19.63
N ASN A 189 -13.75 -4.59 -20.79
CA ASN A 189 -14.40 -4.00 -21.95
C ASN A 189 -15.26 -5.05 -22.65
N LEU A 190 -16.58 -4.98 -22.46
CA LEU A 190 -17.53 -5.92 -23.05
C LEU A 190 -17.59 -5.84 -24.57
N SER A 191 -17.57 -4.62 -25.13
CA SER A 191 -17.70 -4.39 -26.58
C SER A 191 -16.50 -4.93 -27.38
N SER A 192 -15.33 -4.97 -26.77
CA SER A 192 -14.07 -5.37 -27.43
C SER A 192 -13.45 -6.65 -26.86
N ASN A 193 -14.09 -7.29 -25.88
CA ASN A 193 -13.67 -8.55 -25.26
C ASN A 193 -12.20 -8.57 -24.79
N TRP A 194 -11.79 -7.55 -24.00
CA TRP A 194 -10.45 -7.51 -23.38
C TRP A 194 -10.45 -6.88 -21.97
N SER A 195 -9.45 -7.27 -21.17
CA SER A 195 -9.09 -6.66 -19.87
C SER A 195 -7.70 -6.02 -19.94
N ARG A 196 -7.42 -5.07 -19.05
CA ARG A 196 -6.10 -4.44 -18.90
C ARG A 196 -5.72 -4.30 -17.45
N ASN A 197 -4.42 -4.31 -17.20
CA ASN A 197 -3.85 -4.05 -15.88
C ASN A 197 -4.24 -2.66 -15.38
N CYS A 198 -4.88 -2.65 -14.21
CA CYS A 198 -4.92 -1.46 -13.37
C CYS A 198 -3.48 -1.03 -13.09
N THR A 199 -3.19 0.20 -13.48
CA THR A 199 -1.92 0.90 -13.31
C THR A 199 -2.26 2.38 -13.20
N THR A 200 -1.29 3.22 -12.81
CA THR A 200 -1.51 4.63 -12.48
C THR A 200 -2.24 5.45 -13.55
N ASN A 201 -2.16 5.06 -14.83
CA ASN A 201 -2.76 5.78 -15.95
C ASN A 201 -4.02 5.10 -16.53
N TYR A 202 -4.51 4.04 -15.91
CA TYR A 202 -5.62 3.25 -16.43
C TYR A 202 -6.69 3.00 -15.38
N ASN A 203 -7.87 2.64 -15.86
CA ASN A 203 -9.03 2.34 -15.03
C ASN A 203 -8.77 1.13 -14.13
N CYS A 204 -8.99 1.30 -12.82
CA CYS A 204 -8.88 0.26 -11.81
C CYS A 204 -10.22 -0.07 -11.15
N GLY A 205 -11.33 0.31 -11.78
CA GLY A 205 -12.68 0.02 -11.33
C GLY A 205 -13.02 -1.46 -11.37
N PHE A 206 -14.14 -1.77 -10.76
CA PHE A 206 -14.75 -3.09 -10.76
C PHE A 206 -15.54 -3.38 -12.04
N SER A 207 -16.01 -4.60 -12.16
CA SER A 207 -16.91 -5.05 -13.23
C SER A 207 -18.34 -4.51 -13.09
N GLN A 208 -18.74 -4.10 -11.89
CA GLN A 208 -20.03 -3.51 -11.54
C GLN A 208 -19.92 -2.67 -10.29
N ASN A 209 -20.94 -1.86 -10.02
CA ASN A 209 -21.02 -1.15 -8.76
C ASN A 209 -21.37 -2.13 -7.64
N TYR A 210 -20.69 -1.98 -6.52
CA TYR A 210 -20.93 -2.73 -5.29
C TYR A 210 -21.26 -1.77 -4.15
N THR A 211 -22.02 -2.26 -3.18
CA THR A 211 -22.39 -1.48 -2.00
C THR A 211 -22.21 -2.30 -0.73
N MET A 212 -21.84 -1.63 0.35
CA MET A 212 -21.65 -2.20 1.68
C MET A 212 -22.13 -1.20 2.72
N GLN A 213 -22.86 -1.67 3.73
CA GLN A 213 -23.21 -0.88 4.91
C GLN A 213 -22.17 -1.13 6.00
N LEU A 214 -21.72 -0.07 6.68
CA LEU A 214 -20.76 -0.11 7.78
C LEU A 214 -21.43 0.17 9.15
N ASN A 215 -22.72 -0.14 9.28
CA ASN A 215 -23.50 0.13 10.49
C ASN A 215 -23.59 -1.07 11.41
#